data_AF-A0A7D7VCW0-F1
#
_entry.id   AF-A0A7D7VCW0-F1
#
_cell.length_a   1.000
_cell.length_b   1.000
_cell.length_c   1.000
_cell.angle_alpha   90.00
_cell.angle_beta   90.00
_cell.angle_gamma   90.00
#
_symmetry.space_group_name_H-M   'P 1'
#
loop_
_entity.id
_entity.type
_entity.pdbx_description
1 polymer ?
#
loop_
_entity_poly.entity_id
_entity_poly.type
_entity_poly.pdbx_seq_one_letter_code
_entity_poly.pdbx_strand_id
1 'polypeptide(L)'
;MSSRILVIDHVPTTRMLLSSLLSASQYHVATAVSVDEAARATKQQRPDVILAGVGAIGPTHIMELLREAGVVSFQNATVPVICIDPDGTPERRLDALRSGARELLGYPCPDCLLLARMRNVLREAGGAREILRRKSAAASLGFAEEATVFRRAGRVALVAEDPNCIPGNSALVEKFGQNLTLLTAAEAMALSSDSPAIDAFVLDGACQPKMRMLGTLPELRARDHTRHASVLVTHESDDVDAAILALDSGASDVVDCNALGEELVMRVENLLERKAASDALRQMSESGLQLAVTDTLTNLFNRRYAEAYLSDTIAAAETTRQPFTLMMVDIDHFKGINDSLGHAAGDAVLKAVAKRMRKNLRSVDLVARFGGEEFLVVLPGTNSDLAELAANRLRSRTCDTPIRLSDDQKIDVTVSIGVTVSGLRPLAERHANCAPSTDRIAAKSTKRVANRLLRMADSALYAAKASGRNRVEMAVNRA
;
A
#
# COMPACT_ATOMS: atom_id res chain seq x y z
N MET A 1 -2.38 18.45 6.15
CA MET A 1 -1.27 19.42 6.29
C MET A 1 -0.99 19.98 4.92
N SER A 2 -0.88 21.30 4.79
CA SER A 2 -0.51 21.93 3.52
C SER A 2 0.92 21.54 3.11
N SER A 3 1.15 21.35 1.81
CA SER A 3 2.48 21.02 1.27
C SER A 3 3.43 22.21 1.37
N ARG A 4 4.69 21.94 1.70
CA ARG A 4 5.75 22.92 1.84
C ARG A 4 6.52 23.05 0.53
N ILE A 5 6.68 24.27 0.04
CA ILE A 5 7.38 24.55 -1.20
C ILE A 5 8.56 25.47 -0.90
N LEU A 6 9.72 25.17 -1.47
CA LEU A 6 10.87 26.06 -1.45
C LEU A 6 11.06 26.66 -2.84
N VAL A 7 10.98 27.99 -2.94
CA VAL A 7 11.27 28.74 -4.17
C VAL A 7 12.70 29.28 -4.08
N ILE A 8 13.56 28.90 -5.02
CA ILE A 8 14.95 29.32 -5.11
C ILE A 8 15.09 30.10 -6.40
N ASP A 9 15.35 31.40 -6.33
CA ASP A 9 15.60 32.21 -7.52
C ASP A 9 16.43 33.42 -7.11
N HIS A 10 17.34 33.91 -7.94
CA HIS A 10 18.11 35.12 -7.65
C HIS A 10 17.29 36.39 -7.97
N VAL A 11 16.31 36.30 -8.87
CA VAL A 11 15.44 37.39 -9.30
C VAL A 11 14.33 37.66 -8.27
N PRO A 12 14.29 38.84 -7.62
CA PRO A 12 13.32 39.14 -6.58
C PRO A 12 11.86 39.11 -7.04
N THR A 13 11.59 39.62 -8.24
CA THR A 13 10.24 39.69 -8.80
C THR A 13 9.65 38.29 -9.05
N THR A 14 10.43 37.38 -9.64
CA THR A 14 10.03 35.98 -9.84
C THR A 14 9.70 35.31 -8.50
N ARG A 15 10.57 35.48 -7.48
CA ARG A 15 10.28 34.94 -6.13
C ARG A 15 8.98 35.49 -5.55
N MET A 16 8.74 36.79 -5.65
CA MET A 16 7.53 37.42 -5.11
C MET A 16 6.26 36.93 -5.81
N LEU A 17 6.28 36.86 -7.15
CA LEU A 17 5.14 36.39 -7.94
C LEU A 17 4.81 34.93 -7.63
N LEU A 18 5.81 34.04 -7.69
CA LEU A 18 5.63 32.63 -7.35
C LEU A 18 5.15 32.46 -5.90
N SER A 19 5.74 33.19 -4.95
CA SER A 19 5.32 33.07 -3.54
C SER A 19 3.89 33.54 -3.32
N SER A 20 3.47 34.61 -3.99
CA SER A 20 2.09 35.12 -3.91
C SER A 20 1.09 34.09 -4.47
N LEU A 21 1.34 33.59 -5.68
CA LEU A 21 0.49 32.60 -6.36
C LEU A 21 0.34 31.31 -5.53
N LEU A 22 1.46 30.79 -5.02
CA LEU A 22 1.48 29.54 -4.27
C LEU A 22 0.84 29.68 -2.88
N SER A 23 1.05 30.82 -2.22
CA SER A 23 0.41 31.12 -0.94
C SER A 23 -1.11 31.29 -1.10
N ALA A 24 -1.56 31.94 -2.18
CA ALA A 24 -2.98 32.06 -2.52
C ALA A 24 -3.63 30.69 -2.77
N SER A 25 -2.85 29.73 -3.25
CA SER A 25 -3.25 28.32 -3.44
C SER A 25 -3.10 27.46 -2.18
N GLN A 26 -2.97 28.10 -1.01
CA GLN A 26 -2.87 27.47 0.32
C GLN A 26 -1.62 26.62 0.56
N TYR A 27 -0.54 26.81 -0.21
CA TYR A 27 0.74 26.16 0.07
C TYR A 27 1.57 26.93 1.12
N HIS A 28 2.40 26.21 1.87
CA HIS A 28 3.38 26.85 2.75
C HIS A 28 4.66 27.14 1.97
N VAL A 29 4.89 28.41 1.63
CA VAL A 29 6.03 28.81 0.79
C VAL A 29 7.17 29.36 1.63
N ALA A 30 8.38 28.90 1.34
CA ALA A 30 9.61 29.56 1.74
C ALA A 30 10.43 29.94 0.52
N THR A 31 11.28 30.94 0.68
CA THR A 31 12.10 31.47 -0.39
C THR A 31 13.58 31.43 -0.03
N ALA A 32 14.44 31.22 -1.01
CA ALA A 32 15.88 31.37 -0.91
C ALA A 32 16.40 32.17 -2.10
N VAL A 33 17.38 33.04 -1.86
CA VAL A 33 18.04 33.83 -2.91
C VAL A 33 19.25 33.08 -3.48
N SER A 34 19.83 32.17 -2.71
CA SER A 34 21.01 31.38 -3.08
C SER A 34 20.85 29.91 -2.74
N VAL A 35 21.73 29.08 -3.33
CA VAL A 35 21.81 27.65 -3.05
C VAL A 35 22.18 27.38 -1.59
N ASP A 36 23.01 28.21 -0.96
CA ASP A 36 23.38 28.08 0.46
C ASP A 36 22.19 28.35 1.40
N GLU A 37 21.38 29.35 1.07
CA GLU A 37 20.12 29.59 1.78
C GLU A 37 19.16 28.42 1.57
N ALA A 38 19.07 27.89 0.34
CA ALA A 38 18.23 26.75 0.03
C ALA A 38 18.65 25.49 0.80
N ALA A 39 19.95 25.23 0.97
CA ALA A 39 20.45 24.10 1.76
C ALA A 39 20.05 24.20 3.22
N ARG A 40 20.14 25.41 3.80
CA ARG A 40 19.69 25.67 5.18
C ARG A 40 18.17 25.50 5.32
N ALA A 41 17.40 26.09 4.41
CA ALA A 41 15.95 25.98 4.39
C ALA A 41 15.47 24.54 4.20
N THR A 42 16.14 23.76 3.36
CA THR A 42 15.81 22.34 3.09
C THR A 42 15.96 21.48 4.35
N LYS A 43 17.04 21.67 5.11
CA LYS A 43 17.27 20.95 6.38
C LYS A 43 16.23 21.30 7.46
N GLN A 44 15.87 22.58 7.56
CA GLN A 44 14.95 23.07 8.59
C GLN A 44 13.48 22.74 8.26
N GLN A 45 13.08 22.99 7.02
CA GLN A 45 11.68 22.99 6.62
C GLN A 45 11.26 21.71 5.91
N ARG A 46 12.19 20.89 5.40
CA ARG A 46 11.92 19.64 4.66
C ARG A 46 10.84 19.83 3.57
N PRO A 47 11.13 20.62 2.52
CA PRO A 47 10.18 20.91 1.47
C PRO A 47 9.67 19.64 0.77
N ASP A 48 8.46 19.71 0.26
CA ASP A 48 7.81 18.66 -0.51
C ASP A 48 8.10 18.79 -2.01
N VAL A 49 8.34 20.02 -2.49
CA VAL A 49 8.79 20.37 -3.85
C VAL A 49 9.73 21.57 -3.78
N ILE A 50 10.71 21.62 -4.68
CA ILE A 50 11.57 22.79 -4.90
C ILE A 50 11.26 23.37 -6.28
N LEU A 51 11.04 24.68 -6.34
CA LEU A 51 11.00 25.46 -7.57
C LEU A 51 12.34 26.19 -7.72
N ALA A 52 13.10 25.89 -8.76
CA ALA A 52 14.43 26.44 -8.97
C ALA A 52 14.48 27.31 -10.23
N GLY A 53 14.68 28.61 -10.05
CA GLY A 53 14.95 29.56 -11.11
C GLY A 53 16.29 29.26 -11.77
N VAL A 54 16.26 29.04 -13.08
CA VAL A 54 17.41 28.69 -13.89
C VAL A 54 18.07 29.97 -14.43
N GLY A 55 17.37 30.68 -15.32
CA GLY A 55 17.94 31.86 -15.99
C GLY A 55 19.27 31.55 -16.70
N ALA A 56 20.21 32.50 -16.62
CA ALA A 56 21.48 32.42 -17.34
C ALA A 56 22.42 31.29 -16.88
N ILE A 57 22.25 30.76 -15.66
CA ILE A 57 23.14 29.73 -15.10
C ILE A 57 22.98 28.37 -15.79
N GLY A 58 21.83 28.16 -16.44
CA GLY A 58 21.50 26.92 -17.14
C GLY A 58 21.02 25.79 -16.22
N PRO A 59 20.19 24.88 -16.74
CA PRO A 59 19.49 23.88 -15.92
C PRO A 59 20.43 22.81 -15.36
N THR A 60 21.48 22.46 -16.10
CA THR A 60 22.51 21.51 -15.66
C THR A 60 23.24 22.02 -14.43
N HIS A 61 23.74 23.26 -14.50
CA HIS A 61 24.58 23.81 -13.45
C HIS A 61 23.80 24.08 -12.15
N ILE A 62 22.55 24.55 -12.23
CA ILE A 62 21.73 24.71 -11.00
C ILE A 62 21.48 23.36 -10.31
N MET A 63 21.21 22.30 -11.08
CA MET A 63 20.99 20.96 -10.50
C MET A 63 22.27 20.39 -9.88
N GLU A 64 23.44 20.65 -10.46
CA GLU A 64 24.74 20.32 -9.87
C GLU A 64 24.97 21.06 -8.54
N LEU A 65 24.76 22.38 -8.50
CA LEU A 65 24.94 23.17 -7.28
C LEU A 65 24.00 22.72 -6.16
N LEU A 66 22.72 22.44 -6.48
CA LEU A 66 21.77 21.90 -5.51
C LEU A 66 22.21 20.53 -4.97
N ARG A 67 22.85 19.70 -5.80
CA ARG A 67 23.40 18.41 -5.41
C ARG A 67 24.61 18.57 -4.49
N GLU A 68 25.56 19.41 -4.86
CA GLU A 68 26.77 19.70 -4.08
C GLU A 68 26.44 20.28 -2.70
N ALA A 69 25.42 21.15 -2.63
CA ALA A 69 24.94 21.72 -1.38
C ALA A 69 24.10 20.74 -0.52
N GLY A 70 23.87 19.52 -1.00
CA GLY A 70 23.10 18.49 -0.31
C GLY A 70 21.60 18.80 -0.23
N VAL A 71 21.09 19.64 -1.13
CA VAL A 71 19.64 19.92 -1.30
C VAL A 71 18.96 18.73 -1.98
N VAL A 72 19.67 18.07 -2.91
CA VAL A 72 19.20 16.94 -3.73
C VAL A 72 20.19 15.77 -3.57
N SER A 73 19.72 14.53 -3.42
CA SER A 73 20.54 13.30 -3.28
C SER A 73 20.04 12.17 -4.17
N PHE A 74 20.96 11.36 -4.70
CA PHE A 74 20.67 10.17 -5.51
C PHE A 74 20.17 8.96 -4.70
N GLN A 75 20.43 8.92 -3.39
CA GLN A 75 20.37 7.66 -2.65
C GLN A 75 19.04 7.40 -1.93
N ASN A 76 18.16 8.39 -1.78
CA ASN A 76 16.85 8.23 -1.14
C ASN A 76 15.86 9.33 -1.57
N ALA A 77 14.59 8.93 -1.75
CA ALA A 77 13.39 9.74 -2.03
C ALA A 77 13.64 11.27 -2.08
N THR A 78 14.18 11.71 -3.20
CA THR A 78 14.66 13.08 -3.40
C THR A 78 13.48 14.04 -3.45
N VAL A 79 13.64 15.24 -2.88
CA VAL A 79 12.64 16.29 -3.07
C VAL A 79 12.62 16.64 -4.56
N PRO A 80 11.48 16.50 -5.26
CA PRO A 80 11.40 16.80 -6.68
C PRO A 80 11.68 18.29 -6.93
N VAL A 81 12.50 18.56 -7.94
CA VAL A 81 12.86 19.92 -8.38
C VAL A 81 12.16 20.22 -9.69
N ILE A 82 11.39 21.31 -9.72
CA ILE A 82 10.81 21.87 -10.95
C ILE A 82 11.65 23.10 -11.30
N CYS A 83 12.31 23.06 -12.44
CA CYS A 83 13.07 24.18 -12.98
C CYS A 83 12.13 25.21 -13.61
N ILE A 84 12.39 26.48 -13.36
CA ILE A 84 11.65 27.62 -13.92
C ILE A 84 12.65 28.42 -14.77
N ASP A 85 12.35 28.55 -16.05
CA ASP A 85 13.31 29.06 -17.02
C ASP A 85 12.66 30.05 -18.00
N PRO A 86 13.16 31.28 -18.14
CA PRO A 86 12.65 32.22 -19.14
C PRO A 86 12.75 31.72 -20.59
N ASP A 87 13.79 30.95 -20.91
CA ASP A 87 14.04 30.54 -22.30
C ASP A 87 13.24 29.28 -22.69
N GLY A 88 12.99 28.38 -21.74
CA GLY A 88 12.04 27.26 -21.88
C GLY A 88 12.22 26.30 -23.07
N THR A 89 13.32 26.37 -23.81
CA THR A 89 13.50 25.67 -25.10
C THR A 89 13.53 24.14 -24.93
N PRO A 90 13.21 23.36 -25.98
CA PRO A 90 13.26 21.90 -25.91
C PRO A 90 14.63 21.35 -25.46
N GLU A 91 15.73 21.97 -25.89
CA GLU A 91 17.10 21.58 -25.51
C GLU A 91 17.35 21.80 -24.02
N ARG A 92 16.97 22.98 -23.51
CA ARG A 92 17.14 23.29 -22.08
C ARG A 92 16.27 22.40 -21.21
N ARG A 93 15.07 22.06 -21.67
CA ARG A 93 14.18 21.12 -20.98
C ARG A 93 14.79 19.71 -20.93
N LEU A 94 15.36 19.24 -22.04
CA LEU A 94 16.07 17.97 -22.09
C LEU A 94 17.27 17.94 -21.13
N ASP A 95 18.08 19.01 -21.10
CA ASP A 95 19.22 19.14 -20.17
C ASP A 95 18.80 19.14 -18.70
N ALA A 96 17.68 19.77 -18.36
CA ALA A 96 17.11 19.73 -17.02
C ALA A 96 16.72 18.29 -16.61
N LEU A 97 16.01 17.57 -17.48
CA LEU A 97 15.62 16.18 -17.24
C LEU A 97 16.85 15.27 -17.08
N ARG A 98 17.87 15.43 -17.94
CA ARG A 98 19.16 14.71 -17.84
C ARG A 98 19.87 14.95 -16.53
N SER A 99 19.72 16.15 -15.97
CA SER A 99 20.33 16.54 -14.71
C SER A 99 19.54 16.09 -13.47
N GLY A 100 18.39 15.43 -13.69
CA GLY A 100 17.53 14.89 -12.64
C GLY A 100 16.43 15.85 -12.16
N ALA A 101 16.19 16.95 -12.87
CA ALA A 101 15.02 17.78 -12.62
C ALA A 101 13.75 16.98 -12.95
N ARG A 102 12.68 17.26 -12.22
CA ARG A 102 11.38 16.62 -12.46
C ARG A 102 10.69 17.18 -13.69
N GLU A 103 10.87 18.46 -13.93
CA GLU A 103 10.29 19.21 -15.04
C GLU A 103 11.07 20.52 -15.23
N LEU A 104 11.02 21.09 -16.44
CA LEU A 104 11.38 22.49 -16.68
C LEU A 104 10.22 23.20 -17.36
N LEU A 105 9.75 24.29 -16.74
CA LEU A 105 8.68 25.13 -17.26
C LEU A 105 9.25 26.44 -17.79
N GLY A 106 8.84 26.80 -19.00
CA GLY A 106 8.99 28.17 -19.51
C GLY A 106 8.31 29.15 -18.55
N TYR A 107 8.93 30.30 -18.26
CA TYR A 107 8.35 31.31 -17.38
C TYR A 107 8.50 32.73 -17.94
N PRO A 108 7.42 33.51 -18.07
CA PRO A 108 6.09 33.26 -17.51
C PRO A 108 5.31 32.15 -18.23
N CYS A 109 4.58 31.35 -17.46
CA CYS A 109 3.58 30.40 -17.97
C CYS A 109 2.22 30.66 -17.29
N PRO A 110 1.10 30.15 -17.85
CA PRO A 110 -0.19 30.26 -17.20
C PRO A 110 -0.19 29.67 -15.79
N ASP A 111 -0.69 30.42 -14.81
CA ASP A 111 -0.74 30.02 -13.40
C ASP A 111 -1.38 28.64 -13.19
N CYS A 112 -2.47 28.37 -13.93
CA CYS A 112 -3.18 27.10 -13.88
C CYS A 112 -2.30 25.91 -14.30
N LEU A 113 -1.39 26.09 -15.27
CA LEU A 113 -0.46 25.05 -15.70
C LEU A 113 0.57 24.76 -14.62
N LEU A 114 1.17 25.79 -14.04
CA LEU A 114 2.11 25.62 -12.91
C LEU A 114 1.42 24.87 -11.76
N LEU A 115 0.22 25.29 -11.37
CA LEU A 115 -0.54 24.65 -10.29
C LEU A 115 -0.95 23.20 -10.62
N ALA A 116 -1.32 22.90 -11.87
CA ALA A 116 -1.60 21.53 -12.31
C ALA A 116 -0.36 20.64 -12.23
N ARG A 117 0.79 21.13 -12.71
CA ARG A 117 2.10 20.45 -12.60
C ARG A 117 2.48 20.19 -11.15
N MET A 118 2.31 21.19 -10.29
CA MET A 118 2.58 21.05 -8.86
C MET A 118 1.68 20.03 -8.19
N ARG A 119 0.37 20.05 -8.44
CA ARG A 119 -0.57 19.05 -7.93
C ARG A 119 -0.18 17.64 -8.39
N ASN A 120 0.21 17.48 -9.66
CA ASN A 120 0.68 16.19 -10.18
C ASN A 120 1.93 15.68 -9.44
N VAL A 121 2.97 16.50 -9.32
CA VAL A 121 4.23 16.13 -8.64
C VAL A 121 3.99 15.81 -7.16
N LEU A 122 3.17 16.62 -6.48
CA LEU A 122 2.81 16.40 -5.08
C LEU A 122 1.97 15.13 -4.87
N ARG A 123 1.04 14.82 -5.78
CA ARG A 123 0.21 13.60 -5.72
C ARG A 123 1.09 12.35 -5.79
N GLU A 124 2.06 12.33 -6.68
CA GLU A 124 3.00 11.20 -6.80
C GLU A 124 3.94 11.10 -5.58
N ALA A 125 4.55 12.21 -5.17
CA ALA A 125 5.46 12.24 -4.02
C ALA A 125 4.74 11.87 -2.70
N GLY A 126 3.50 12.30 -2.54
CA GLY A 126 2.66 12.00 -1.38
C GLY A 126 2.32 10.51 -1.26
N GLY A 127 1.94 9.86 -2.37
CA GLY A 127 1.61 8.43 -2.39
C GLY A 127 2.78 7.55 -1.95
N ALA A 128 3.99 7.81 -2.47
CA ALA A 128 5.20 7.07 -2.09
C ALA A 128 5.56 7.28 -0.60
N ARG A 129 5.43 8.51 -0.09
CA ARG A 129 5.72 8.83 1.31
C ARG A 129 4.74 8.20 2.29
N GLU A 130 3.46 8.11 1.93
CA GLU A 130 2.46 7.44 2.76
C GLU A 130 2.77 5.94 2.93
N ILE A 131 3.16 5.26 1.85
CA ILE A 131 3.59 3.85 1.91
C ILE A 131 4.86 3.70 2.76
N LEU A 132 5.83 4.61 2.62
CA LEU A 132 7.04 4.63 3.45
C LEU A 132 6.73 4.92 4.93
N ARG A 133 5.75 5.77 5.25
CA ARG A 133 5.32 6.02 6.65
C ARG A 133 4.70 4.77 7.27
N ARG A 134 3.84 4.06 6.52
CA ARG A 134 3.29 2.76 6.94
C ARG A 134 4.40 1.75 7.18
N LYS A 135 5.43 1.72 6.33
CA LYS A 135 6.63 0.90 6.52
C LYS A 135 7.41 1.31 7.76
N SER A 136 7.65 2.58 8.04
CA SER A 136 8.37 3.00 9.25
C SER A 136 7.65 2.53 10.51
N ALA A 137 6.32 2.59 10.54
CA ALA A 137 5.52 2.04 11.63
C ALA A 137 5.65 0.50 11.73
N ALA A 138 5.66 -0.21 10.60
CA ALA A 138 5.87 -1.66 10.54
C ALA A 138 7.32 -2.08 10.89
N ALA A 139 8.32 -1.31 10.50
CA ALA A 139 9.74 -1.54 10.77
C ALA A 139 10.06 -1.31 12.25
N SER A 140 9.45 -0.31 12.89
CA SER A 140 9.49 -0.13 14.35
C SER A 140 8.87 -1.30 15.13
N LEU A 141 8.07 -2.15 14.46
CA LEU A 141 7.51 -3.39 15.02
C LEU A 141 8.35 -4.64 14.70
N GLY A 142 9.52 -4.49 14.03
CA GLY A 142 10.48 -5.56 13.75
C GLY A 142 10.22 -6.38 12.48
N PHE A 143 9.42 -5.86 11.53
CA PHE A 143 8.92 -6.63 10.37
C PHE A 143 9.63 -6.41 9.03
N ALA A 144 10.81 -5.79 8.99
CA ALA A 144 11.45 -5.42 7.73
C ALA A 144 12.68 -6.29 7.44
N GLU A 145 12.51 -7.36 6.66
CA GLU A 145 13.60 -7.88 5.83
C GLU A 145 13.59 -7.17 4.46
N GLU A 146 14.77 -6.97 3.89
CA GLU A 146 14.92 -6.40 2.54
C GLU A 146 14.51 -7.44 1.49
N ALA A 147 13.34 -7.23 0.88
CA ALA A 147 12.94 -8.02 -0.27
C ALA A 147 13.87 -7.71 -1.47
N THR A 148 14.40 -8.75 -2.10
CA THR A 148 15.10 -8.64 -3.38
C THR A 148 14.09 -8.34 -4.48
N VAL A 149 14.12 -7.11 -4.99
CA VAL A 149 13.22 -6.67 -6.06
C VAL A 149 13.81 -7.08 -7.41
N PHE A 150 13.26 -8.11 -8.04
CA PHE A 150 13.55 -8.40 -9.44
C PHE A 150 12.84 -7.37 -10.33
N ARG A 151 13.62 -6.54 -11.03
CA ARG A 151 13.07 -5.54 -11.97
C ARG A 151 13.03 -6.12 -13.37
N ARG A 152 11.82 -6.39 -13.88
CA ARG A 152 11.62 -6.67 -15.31
C ARG A 152 11.78 -5.37 -16.12
N ALA A 153 12.15 -5.49 -17.39
CA ALA A 153 12.08 -4.37 -18.33
C ALA A 153 10.63 -3.87 -18.44
N GLY A 154 10.43 -2.56 -18.34
CA GLY A 154 9.10 -1.96 -18.38
C GLY A 154 8.46 -2.06 -19.77
N ARG A 155 7.19 -2.45 -19.82
CA ARG A 155 6.40 -2.49 -21.07
C ARG A 155 5.68 -1.18 -21.31
N VAL A 156 5.77 -0.67 -22.53
CA VAL A 156 5.18 0.61 -22.94
C VAL A 156 4.13 0.34 -24.02
N ALA A 157 2.95 0.95 -23.89
CA ALA A 157 1.95 0.96 -24.93
C ALA A 157 1.81 2.36 -25.53
N LEU A 158 1.97 2.48 -26.84
CA LEU A 158 1.62 3.67 -27.61
C LEU A 158 0.14 3.56 -27.97
N VAL A 159 -0.68 4.53 -27.54
CA VAL A 159 -2.11 4.53 -27.83
C VAL A 159 -2.42 5.61 -28.86
N ALA A 160 -2.55 5.19 -30.12
CA ALA A 160 -2.80 6.05 -31.27
C ALA A 160 -3.47 5.25 -32.40
N GLU A 161 -4.20 5.93 -33.29
CA GLU A 161 -4.71 5.32 -34.54
C GLU A 161 -3.58 5.12 -35.56
N ASP A 162 -2.66 6.09 -35.64
CA ASP A 162 -1.42 6.01 -36.41
C ASP A 162 -0.24 6.37 -35.48
N PRO A 163 0.78 5.52 -35.35
CA PRO A 163 1.98 5.83 -34.57
C PRO A 163 2.64 7.15 -34.93
N ASN A 164 2.59 7.55 -36.21
CA ASN A 164 3.27 8.75 -36.72
C ASN A 164 2.65 10.05 -36.20
N CYS A 165 1.47 9.98 -35.60
CA CYS A 165 0.82 11.12 -34.97
C CYS A 165 1.48 11.57 -33.67
N ILE A 166 2.33 10.74 -33.06
CA ILE A 166 3.12 11.11 -31.88
C ILE A 166 4.52 11.55 -32.32
N PRO A 167 4.85 12.85 -32.22
CA PRO A 167 6.20 13.33 -32.52
C PRO A 167 7.23 12.63 -31.64
N GLY A 168 8.34 12.20 -32.24
CA GLY A 168 9.39 11.45 -31.54
C GLY A 168 9.10 9.95 -31.34
N ASN A 169 8.05 9.39 -31.95
CA ASN A 169 7.75 7.96 -31.88
C ASN A 169 8.94 7.07 -32.29
N SER A 170 9.77 7.50 -33.25
CA SER A 170 10.92 6.78 -33.76
C SER A 170 11.95 6.55 -32.66
N ALA A 171 12.16 7.54 -31.78
CA ALA A 171 13.04 7.42 -30.62
C ALA A 171 12.49 6.42 -29.59
N LEU A 172 11.16 6.36 -29.39
CA LEU A 172 10.54 5.33 -28.56
C LEU A 172 10.70 3.93 -29.15
N VAL A 173 10.50 3.77 -30.46
CA VAL A 173 10.68 2.50 -31.17
C VAL A 173 12.12 2.03 -31.06
N GLU A 174 13.08 2.91 -31.32
CA GLU A 174 14.52 2.62 -31.20
C GLU A 174 14.89 2.20 -29.78
N LYS A 175 14.37 2.91 -28.77
CA LYS A 175 14.71 2.65 -27.36
C LYS A 175 14.08 1.36 -26.81
N PHE A 176 12.78 1.17 -27.02
CA PHE A 176 12.01 0.14 -26.32
C PHE A 176 11.83 -1.14 -27.15
N GLY A 177 11.95 -1.07 -28.49
CA GLY A 177 11.90 -2.24 -29.37
C GLY A 177 10.71 -3.15 -29.08
N GLN A 178 10.99 -4.40 -28.71
CA GLN A 178 9.95 -5.41 -28.40
C GLN A 178 9.11 -5.11 -27.14
N ASN A 179 9.56 -4.18 -26.29
CA ASN A 179 8.79 -3.75 -25.12
C ASN A 179 7.82 -2.61 -25.42
N LEU A 180 7.80 -2.11 -26.67
CA LEU A 180 6.81 -1.14 -27.15
C LEU A 180 5.71 -1.87 -27.93
N THR A 181 4.46 -1.58 -27.63
CA THR A 181 3.31 -2.11 -28.36
C THR A 181 2.42 -0.97 -28.81
N LEU A 182 1.98 -0.99 -30.07
CA LEU A 182 0.95 -0.07 -30.56
C LEU A 182 -0.44 -0.65 -30.24
N LEU A 183 -1.31 0.18 -29.67
CA LEU A 183 -2.70 -0.14 -29.40
C LEU A 183 -3.59 1.00 -29.90
N THR A 184 -4.76 0.68 -30.42
CA THR A 184 -5.86 1.64 -30.53
C THR A 184 -6.47 1.90 -29.15
N ALA A 185 -7.26 2.98 -29.02
CA ALA A 185 -8.00 3.24 -27.79
C ALA A 185 -8.93 2.08 -27.40
N ALA A 186 -9.55 1.42 -28.39
CA ALA A 186 -10.41 0.27 -28.17
C ALA A 186 -9.63 -0.96 -27.65
N GLU A 187 -8.43 -1.22 -28.19
CA GLU A 187 -7.58 -2.33 -27.75
C GLU A 187 -6.99 -2.09 -26.36
N ALA A 188 -6.57 -0.86 -26.04
CA ALA A 188 -6.16 -0.48 -24.69
C ALA A 188 -7.29 -0.73 -23.68
N MET A 189 -8.53 -0.50 -24.11
CA MET A 189 -9.76 -0.77 -23.37
C MET A 189 -10.23 -2.23 -23.42
N ALA A 190 -9.60 -3.09 -24.21
CA ALA A 190 -9.89 -4.53 -24.22
C ALA A 190 -8.89 -5.33 -23.37
N LEU A 191 -7.81 -4.70 -22.89
CA LEU A 191 -6.83 -5.33 -22.02
C LEU A 191 -7.51 -5.92 -20.78
N SER A 192 -7.13 -7.17 -20.47
CA SER A 192 -7.67 -7.97 -19.36
C SER A 192 -6.55 -8.49 -18.46
N SER A 193 -6.91 -9.23 -17.40
CA SER A 193 -5.93 -9.89 -16.52
C SER A 193 -5.02 -10.89 -17.23
N ASP A 194 -5.47 -11.45 -18.35
CA ASP A 194 -4.72 -12.42 -19.14
C ASP A 194 -3.74 -11.74 -20.12
N SER A 195 -3.90 -10.42 -20.30
CA SER A 195 -3.03 -9.63 -21.16
C SER A 195 -1.69 -9.34 -20.46
N PRO A 196 -0.60 -9.18 -21.22
CA PRO A 196 0.66 -8.72 -20.67
C PRO A 196 0.51 -7.37 -19.95
N ALA A 197 0.92 -7.30 -18.68
CA ALA A 197 0.85 -6.06 -17.90
C ALA A 197 1.69 -4.94 -18.53
N ILE A 198 1.02 -3.83 -18.86
CA ILE A 198 1.61 -2.60 -19.41
C ILE A 198 2.01 -1.68 -18.26
N ASP A 199 3.24 -1.18 -18.31
CA ASP A 199 3.80 -0.34 -17.26
C ASP A 199 3.59 1.15 -17.53
N ALA A 200 3.69 1.59 -18.78
CA ALA A 200 3.41 2.96 -19.18
C ALA A 200 2.55 3.02 -20.45
N PHE A 201 1.58 3.93 -20.48
CA PHE A 201 0.83 4.29 -21.67
C PHE A 201 1.30 5.67 -22.15
N VAL A 202 1.53 5.81 -23.45
CA VAL A 202 1.75 7.09 -24.13
C VAL A 202 0.52 7.36 -24.99
N LEU A 203 -0.32 8.30 -24.56
CA LEU A 203 -1.54 8.65 -25.26
C LEU A 203 -1.26 9.80 -26.21
N ASP A 204 -1.70 9.65 -27.45
CA ASP A 204 -1.75 10.75 -28.40
C ASP A 204 -2.84 11.75 -27.99
N GLY A 205 -2.44 12.98 -27.64
CA GLY A 205 -3.36 14.09 -27.47
C GLY A 205 -3.25 15.18 -28.53
N ALA A 206 -2.32 15.05 -29.49
CA ALA A 206 -2.24 15.95 -30.64
C ALA A 206 -3.28 15.54 -31.70
N CYS A 207 -3.47 14.24 -31.93
CA CYS A 207 -4.34 13.74 -32.98
C CYS A 207 -5.68 13.20 -32.45
N GLN A 208 -6.36 13.97 -31.57
CA GLN A 208 -7.82 13.99 -31.26
C GLN A 208 -8.11 14.50 -29.81
N PRO A 209 -8.30 15.81 -29.59
CA PRO A 209 -7.65 16.47 -28.43
C PRO A 209 -8.34 16.33 -27.07
N LYS A 210 -9.68 16.25 -26.99
CA LYS A 210 -10.37 16.35 -25.68
C LYS A 210 -11.33 15.19 -25.39
N MET A 211 -12.24 14.84 -26.30
CA MET A 211 -13.24 13.79 -26.01
C MET A 211 -12.68 12.37 -25.92
N ARG A 212 -11.70 11.99 -26.76
CA ARG A 212 -11.11 10.64 -26.70
C ARG A 212 -10.15 10.49 -25.54
N MET A 213 -9.30 11.49 -25.28
CA MET A 213 -8.43 11.53 -24.09
C MET A 213 -9.22 11.47 -22.77
N LEU A 214 -10.32 12.23 -22.66
CA LEU A 214 -11.23 12.20 -21.51
C LEU A 214 -11.99 10.86 -21.38
N GLY A 215 -12.08 10.07 -22.45
CA GLY A 215 -12.62 8.71 -22.38
C GLY A 215 -11.57 7.69 -21.95
N THR A 216 -10.39 7.72 -22.55
CA THR A 216 -9.38 6.67 -22.33
C THR A 216 -8.66 6.79 -20.98
N LEU A 217 -8.24 7.99 -20.58
CA LEU A 217 -7.45 8.16 -19.35
C LEU A 217 -8.25 7.80 -18.07
N PRO A 218 -9.48 8.31 -17.85
CA PRO A 218 -10.27 7.93 -16.69
C PRO A 218 -10.59 6.44 -16.64
N GLU A 219 -10.85 5.82 -17.79
CA GLU A 219 -11.10 4.38 -17.88
C GLU A 219 -9.86 3.54 -17.54
N LEU A 220 -8.68 3.92 -18.03
CA LEU A 220 -7.41 3.30 -17.62
C LEU A 220 -7.20 3.42 -16.10
N ARG A 221 -7.64 4.54 -15.50
CA ARG A 221 -7.58 4.76 -14.05
C ARG A 221 -8.67 4.03 -13.25
N ALA A 222 -9.79 3.68 -13.87
CA ALA A 222 -10.91 2.98 -13.23
C ALA A 222 -10.69 1.47 -13.08
N ARG A 223 -9.87 0.86 -13.95
CA ARG A 223 -9.67 -0.59 -14.01
C ARG A 223 -8.50 -1.07 -13.15
N ASP A 224 -8.67 -2.19 -12.46
CA ASP A 224 -7.69 -2.72 -11.50
C ASP A 224 -6.32 -3.00 -12.09
N HIS A 225 -6.25 -3.54 -13.31
CA HIS A 225 -4.99 -3.95 -13.96
C HIS A 225 -4.25 -2.79 -14.66
N THR A 226 -4.89 -1.64 -14.91
CA THR A 226 -4.24 -0.47 -15.54
C THR A 226 -4.17 0.76 -14.64
N ARG A 227 -4.91 0.82 -13.53
CA ARG A 227 -4.99 2.02 -12.67
C ARG A 227 -3.66 2.49 -12.11
N HIS A 228 -2.71 1.56 -11.98
CA HIS A 228 -1.36 1.81 -11.49
C HIS A 228 -0.31 1.94 -12.61
N ALA A 229 -0.70 1.85 -13.88
CA ALA A 229 0.20 2.17 -14.98
C ALA A 229 0.50 3.67 -15.00
N SER A 230 1.70 4.04 -15.43
CA SER A 230 2.04 5.42 -15.71
C SER A 230 1.34 5.86 -17.00
N VAL A 231 0.86 7.09 -17.07
CA VAL A 231 0.23 7.61 -18.30
C VAL A 231 0.88 8.94 -18.69
N LEU A 232 1.55 8.96 -19.83
CA LEU A 232 2.08 10.15 -20.48
C LEU A 232 1.10 10.58 -21.57
N VAL A 233 0.85 11.87 -21.68
CA VAL A 233 -0.06 12.43 -22.69
C VAL A 233 0.69 13.47 -23.53
N THR A 234 0.66 13.34 -24.85
CA THR A 234 1.17 14.39 -25.75
C THR A 234 0.12 15.48 -25.92
N HIS A 235 0.52 16.74 -26.14
CA HIS A 235 -0.43 17.83 -26.43
C HIS A 235 0.15 18.81 -27.45
N GLU A 236 -0.72 19.53 -28.15
CA GLU A 236 -0.31 20.64 -29.03
C GLU A 236 0.25 21.80 -28.20
N SER A 237 1.27 22.51 -28.71
CA SER A 237 1.95 23.58 -27.95
C SER A 237 1.04 24.74 -27.59
N ASP A 238 -0.03 24.98 -28.36
CA ASP A 238 -1.01 26.04 -28.16
C ASP A 238 -2.23 25.60 -27.33
N ASP A 239 -2.47 24.29 -27.12
CA ASP A 239 -3.55 23.77 -26.27
C ASP A 239 -3.07 23.46 -24.85
N VAL A 240 -2.69 24.51 -24.11
CA VAL A 240 -2.30 24.39 -22.70
C VAL A 240 -3.45 23.85 -21.82
N ASP A 241 -4.70 24.08 -22.22
CA ASP A 241 -5.88 23.57 -21.51
C ASP A 241 -5.95 22.04 -21.57
N ALA A 242 -5.56 21.41 -22.68
CA ALA A 242 -5.46 19.95 -22.77
C ALA A 242 -4.42 19.40 -21.79
N ALA A 243 -3.26 20.06 -21.67
CA ALA A 243 -2.22 19.69 -20.72
C ALA A 243 -2.71 19.76 -19.26
N ILE A 244 -3.39 20.86 -18.90
CA ILE A 244 -3.98 21.05 -17.56
C ILE A 244 -5.01 19.96 -17.27
N LEU A 245 -5.94 19.74 -18.22
CA LEU A 245 -7.00 18.76 -18.09
C LEU A 245 -6.47 17.34 -17.93
N ALA A 246 -5.45 16.96 -18.70
CA ALA A 246 -4.81 15.65 -18.61
C ALA A 246 -4.20 15.42 -17.22
N LEU A 247 -3.44 16.39 -16.70
CA LEU A 247 -2.83 16.30 -15.37
C LEU A 247 -3.88 16.15 -14.25
N ASP A 248 -4.94 16.97 -14.31
CA ASP A 248 -6.04 16.95 -13.35
C ASP A 248 -6.86 15.66 -13.45
N SER A 249 -7.01 15.10 -14.65
CA SER A 249 -7.67 13.81 -14.92
C SER A 249 -6.84 12.58 -14.55
N GLY A 250 -5.60 12.77 -14.08
CA GLY A 250 -4.77 11.68 -13.58
C GLY A 250 -3.66 11.21 -14.52
N ALA A 251 -3.31 11.98 -15.56
CA ALA A 251 -2.06 11.74 -16.28
C ALA A 251 -0.88 11.83 -15.29
N SER A 252 0.09 10.95 -15.48
CA SER A 252 1.34 10.95 -14.69
C SER A 252 2.28 12.04 -15.16
N ASP A 253 2.27 12.35 -16.45
CA ASP A 253 3.04 13.44 -17.04
C ASP A 253 2.38 13.88 -18.37
N VAL A 254 2.75 15.05 -18.87
CA VAL A 254 2.37 15.53 -20.20
C VAL A 254 3.59 16.08 -20.94
N VAL A 255 3.58 15.97 -22.26
CA VAL A 255 4.68 16.37 -23.13
C VAL A 255 4.16 17.17 -24.32
N ASP A 256 4.87 18.25 -24.65
CA ASP A 256 4.58 19.09 -25.80
C ASP A 256 4.91 18.34 -27.10
N CYS A 257 4.11 18.50 -28.15
CA CYS A 257 4.36 17.90 -29.46
C CYS A 257 5.67 18.39 -30.12
N ASN A 258 6.19 19.56 -29.73
CA ASN A 258 7.48 20.08 -30.15
C ASN A 258 8.67 19.54 -29.32
N ALA A 259 8.43 18.62 -28.39
CA ALA A 259 9.49 17.98 -27.63
C ALA A 259 10.44 17.18 -28.53
N LEU A 260 11.72 17.15 -28.14
CA LEU A 260 12.71 16.30 -28.80
C LEU A 260 12.36 14.83 -28.55
N GLY A 261 12.63 13.94 -29.52
CA GLY A 261 12.38 12.50 -29.34
C GLY A 261 13.11 11.92 -28.12
N GLU A 262 14.30 12.44 -27.82
CA GLU A 262 15.04 12.10 -26.60
C GLU A 262 14.32 12.54 -25.31
N GLU A 263 13.65 13.69 -25.32
CA GLU A 263 12.83 14.14 -24.17
C GLU A 263 11.70 13.15 -23.91
N LEU A 264 11.01 12.71 -24.97
CA LEU A 264 9.93 11.74 -24.87
C LEU A 264 10.40 10.42 -24.26
N VAL A 265 11.54 9.90 -24.74
CA VAL A 265 12.18 8.69 -24.19
C VAL A 265 12.48 8.87 -22.70
N MET A 266 13.14 9.96 -22.32
CA MET A 266 13.52 10.22 -20.93
C MET A 266 12.32 10.34 -20.00
N ARG A 267 11.21 10.97 -20.46
CA ARG A 267 9.97 11.04 -19.67
C ARG A 267 9.39 9.65 -19.43
N VAL A 268 9.36 8.80 -20.45
CA VAL A 268 8.88 7.41 -20.32
C VAL A 268 9.78 6.59 -19.39
N GLU A 269 11.11 6.67 -19.53
CA GLU A 269 12.05 6.00 -18.62
C GLU A 269 11.84 6.43 -17.17
N ASN A 270 11.77 7.74 -16.92
CA ASN A 270 11.49 8.29 -15.60
C ASN A 270 10.15 7.80 -15.03
N LEU A 271 9.11 7.67 -15.87
CA LEU A 271 7.82 7.13 -15.48
C LEU A 271 7.87 5.63 -15.13
N LEU A 272 8.66 4.85 -15.87
CA LEU A 272 8.86 3.42 -15.61
C LEU A 272 9.64 3.20 -14.32
N GLU A 273 10.69 3.98 -14.08
CA GLU A 273 11.47 3.91 -12.83
C GLU A 273 10.60 4.22 -11.60
N ARG A 274 9.80 5.29 -11.69
CA ARG A 274 8.88 5.67 -10.61
C ARG A 274 7.80 4.63 -10.37
N LYS A 275 7.24 4.06 -11.45
CA LYS A 275 6.27 2.97 -11.34
C LYS A 275 6.89 1.75 -10.67
N ALA A 276 8.07 1.33 -11.11
CA ALA A 276 8.77 0.19 -10.53
C ALA A 276 9.05 0.41 -9.04
N ALA A 277 9.47 1.61 -8.64
CA ALA A 277 9.67 1.97 -7.24
C ALA A 277 8.34 1.93 -6.44
N SER A 278 7.25 2.49 -6.99
CA SER A 278 5.94 2.46 -6.34
C SER A 278 5.37 1.05 -6.20
N ASP A 279 5.53 0.21 -7.22
CA ASP A 279 5.04 -1.17 -7.21
C ASP A 279 5.83 -2.02 -6.24
N ALA A 280 7.16 -1.85 -6.19
CA ALA A 280 8.01 -2.48 -5.18
C ALA A 280 7.57 -2.08 -3.76
N LEU A 281 7.32 -0.78 -3.52
CA LEU A 281 6.82 -0.30 -2.23
C LEU A 281 5.45 -0.90 -1.87
N ARG A 282 4.53 -1.02 -2.84
CA ARG A 282 3.22 -1.63 -2.63
C ARG A 282 3.33 -3.12 -2.30
N GLN A 283 4.09 -3.87 -3.10
CA GLN A 283 4.33 -5.31 -2.87
C GLN A 283 4.99 -5.56 -1.51
N MET A 284 6.00 -4.76 -1.14
CA MET A 284 6.62 -4.86 0.18
C MET A 284 5.63 -4.57 1.31
N SER A 285 4.75 -3.57 1.15
CA SER A 285 3.71 -3.27 2.13
C SER A 285 2.71 -4.43 2.27
N GLU A 286 2.27 -5.00 1.16
CA GLU A 286 1.31 -6.12 1.15
C GLU A 286 1.93 -7.39 1.74
N SER A 287 3.15 -7.75 1.34
CA SER A 287 3.88 -8.89 1.90
C SER A 287 4.21 -8.73 3.38
N GLY A 288 4.63 -7.53 3.80
CA GLY A 288 4.89 -7.22 5.21
C GLY A 288 3.63 -7.30 6.07
N LEU A 289 2.47 -6.88 5.54
CA LEU A 289 1.17 -7.04 6.19
C LEU A 289 0.75 -8.51 6.29
N GLN A 290 0.95 -9.31 5.23
CA GLN A 290 0.65 -10.74 5.27
C GLN A 290 1.50 -11.46 6.32
N LEU A 291 2.83 -11.28 6.32
CA LEU A 291 3.72 -11.89 7.31
C LEU A 291 3.46 -11.39 8.75
N ALA A 292 3.00 -10.14 8.92
CA ALA A 292 2.66 -9.59 10.22
C ALA A 292 1.33 -10.10 10.79
N VAL A 293 0.45 -10.66 9.95
CA VAL A 293 -0.93 -11.02 10.31
C VAL A 293 -1.19 -12.53 10.23
N THR A 294 -0.48 -13.27 9.39
CA THR A 294 -0.68 -14.72 9.21
C THR A 294 0.52 -15.55 9.69
N ASP A 295 0.24 -16.78 10.14
CA ASP A 295 1.23 -17.79 10.46
C ASP A 295 1.72 -18.47 9.16
N THR A 296 3.03 -18.48 8.94
CA THR A 296 3.66 -18.93 7.68
C THR A 296 3.49 -20.42 7.41
N LEU A 297 3.31 -21.24 8.46
CA LEU A 297 3.13 -22.68 8.31
C LEU A 297 1.70 -23.03 7.89
N THR A 298 0.71 -22.44 8.56
CA THR A 298 -0.70 -22.83 8.45
C THR A 298 -1.54 -21.90 7.57
N ASN A 299 -1.04 -20.70 7.24
CA ASN A 299 -1.79 -19.62 6.58
C ASN A 299 -3.07 -19.19 7.32
N LEU A 300 -3.16 -19.48 8.62
CA LEU A 300 -4.15 -18.91 9.51
C LEU A 300 -3.66 -17.56 10.05
N PHE A 301 -4.53 -16.83 10.75
CA PHE A 301 -4.06 -15.66 11.48
C PHE A 301 -3.06 -16.06 12.56
N ASN A 302 -2.10 -15.18 12.85
CA ASN A 302 -1.16 -15.39 13.94
C ASN A 302 -1.74 -14.91 15.28
N ARG A 303 -1.08 -15.27 16.37
CA ARG A 303 -1.43 -14.85 17.73
C ARG A 303 -1.64 -13.34 17.87
N ARG A 304 -0.74 -12.53 17.30
CA ARG A 304 -0.77 -11.07 17.45
C ARG A 304 -2.04 -10.48 16.83
N TYR A 305 -2.44 -10.94 15.65
CA TYR A 305 -3.68 -10.53 15.02
C TYR A 305 -4.91 -11.01 15.80
N ALA A 306 -4.88 -12.25 16.32
CA ALA A 306 -5.97 -12.79 17.12
C ALA A 306 -6.24 -11.98 18.40
N GLU A 307 -5.18 -11.52 19.09
CA GLU A 307 -5.30 -10.67 20.28
C GLU A 307 -5.91 -9.29 19.96
N ALA A 308 -5.55 -8.70 18.81
CA ALA A 308 -6.13 -7.45 18.34
C ALA A 308 -7.63 -7.63 17.98
N TYR A 309 -7.95 -8.65 17.18
CA TYR A 309 -9.32 -8.96 16.77
C TYR A 309 -10.24 -9.26 17.97
N LEU A 310 -9.73 -9.98 18.98
CA LEU A 310 -10.47 -10.24 20.21
C LEU A 310 -10.78 -8.92 20.97
N SER A 311 -9.83 -7.99 20.99
CA SER A 311 -10.03 -6.68 21.63
C SER A 311 -11.12 -5.88 20.92
N ASP A 312 -11.11 -5.86 19.58
CA ASP A 312 -12.14 -5.20 18.77
C ASP A 312 -13.51 -5.88 18.94
N THR A 313 -13.54 -7.21 19.02
CA THR A 313 -14.77 -7.99 19.24
C THR A 313 -15.39 -7.67 20.60
N ILE A 314 -14.57 -7.51 21.66
CA ILE A 314 -15.05 -7.10 22.98
C ILE A 314 -15.67 -5.70 22.92
N ALA A 315 -15.01 -4.74 22.29
CA ALA A 315 -15.53 -3.38 22.14
C ALA A 315 -16.84 -3.34 21.31
N ALA A 316 -16.91 -4.15 20.26
CA ALA A 316 -18.11 -4.31 19.45
C ALA A 316 -19.25 -4.96 20.24
N ALA A 317 -18.96 -5.98 21.05
CA ALA A 317 -19.94 -6.64 21.91
C ALA A 317 -20.48 -5.71 23.01
N GLU A 318 -19.65 -4.82 23.57
CA GLU A 318 -20.09 -3.77 24.50
C GLU A 318 -21.09 -2.81 23.86
N THR A 319 -20.84 -2.44 22.60
CA THR A 319 -21.68 -1.48 21.86
C THR A 319 -22.99 -2.12 21.38
N THR A 320 -22.91 -3.32 20.78
CA THR A 320 -24.03 -4.01 20.15
C THR A 320 -24.85 -4.86 21.11
N ARG A 321 -24.32 -5.12 22.31
CA ARG A 321 -24.86 -6.06 23.32
C ARG A 321 -25.05 -7.49 22.78
N GLN A 322 -24.33 -7.85 21.71
CA GLN A 322 -24.34 -9.20 21.15
C GLN A 322 -23.26 -10.05 21.83
N PRO A 323 -23.56 -11.31 22.20
CA PRO A 323 -22.56 -12.20 22.76
C PRO A 323 -21.58 -12.67 21.69
N PHE A 324 -20.39 -13.08 22.10
CA PHE A 324 -19.44 -13.81 21.27
C PHE A 324 -18.87 -15.00 22.03
N THR A 325 -18.36 -15.96 21.28
CA THR A 325 -17.74 -17.18 21.81
C THR A 325 -16.25 -17.17 21.50
N LEU A 326 -15.45 -17.65 22.45
CA LEU A 326 -14.02 -17.86 22.31
C LEU A 326 -13.71 -19.34 22.59
N MET A 327 -12.93 -19.97 21.72
CA MET A 327 -12.51 -21.37 21.87
C MET A 327 -11.00 -21.47 21.82
N MET A 328 -10.42 -22.18 22.79
CA MET A 328 -9.03 -22.63 22.73
C MET A 328 -9.03 -24.08 22.27
N VAL A 329 -8.28 -24.38 21.22
CA VAL A 329 -8.19 -25.71 20.61
C VAL A 329 -6.76 -26.18 20.64
N ASP A 330 -6.55 -27.45 20.96
CA ASP A 330 -5.22 -28.06 21.00
C ASP A 330 -5.26 -29.46 20.39
N ILE A 331 -4.20 -29.79 19.64
CA ILE A 331 -4.06 -31.09 19.00
C ILE A 331 -3.59 -32.13 20.02
N ASP A 332 -4.43 -33.14 20.24
CA ASP A 332 -4.14 -34.19 21.19
C ASP A 332 -2.91 -35.00 20.78
N HIS A 333 -1.98 -35.20 21.72
CA HIS A 333 -0.76 -35.98 21.54
C HIS A 333 0.20 -35.48 20.44
N PHE A 334 0.15 -34.19 20.06
CA PHE A 334 0.97 -33.65 18.97
C PHE A 334 2.48 -33.84 19.19
N LYS A 335 2.98 -33.66 20.41
CA LYS A 335 4.38 -33.97 20.74
C LYS A 335 4.75 -35.42 20.41
N GLY A 336 3.86 -36.39 20.69
CA GLY A 336 4.09 -37.79 20.35
C GLY A 336 4.15 -38.04 18.84
N ILE A 337 3.41 -37.27 18.04
CA ILE A 337 3.48 -37.30 16.57
C ILE A 337 4.87 -36.83 16.11
N ASN A 338 5.34 -35.69 16.63
CA ASN A 338 6.66 -35.17 16.31
C ASN A 338 7.78 -36.12 16.72
N ASP A 339 7.69 -36.68 17.93
CA ASP A 339 8.71 -37.57 18.47
C ASP A 339 8.77 -38.91 17.69
N SER A 340 7.64 -39.39 17.16
CA SER A 340 7.57 -40.68 16.46
C SER A 340 7.78 -40.58 14.94
N LEU A 341 7.33 -39.49 14.31
CA LEU A 341 7.28 -39.33 12.85
C LEU A 341 8.10 -38.14 12.33
N GLY A 342 8.72 -37.38 13.22
CA GLY A 342 9.50 -36.20 12.91
C GLY A 342 8.68 -34.93 12.70
N HIS A 343 9.36 -33.79 12.73
CA HIS A 343 8.74 -32.46 12.62
C HIS A 343 8.00 -32.23 11.29
N ALA A 344 8.47 -32.82 10.19
CA ALA A 344 7.81 -32.68 8.89
C ALA A 344 6.38 -33.29 8.89
N ALA A 345 6.18 -34.40 9.61
CA ALA A 345 4.86 -34.99 9.79
C ALA A 345 3.97 -34.10 10.68
N GLY A 346 4.52 -33.53 11.76
CA GLY A 346 3.81 -32.55 12.59
C GLY A 346 3.36 -31.32 11.80
N ASP A 347 4.23 -30.78 10.94
CA ASP A 347 3.91 -29.65 10.07
C ASP A 347 2.76 -29.97 9.09
N ALA A 348 2.76 -31.17 8.52
CA ALA A 348 1.66 -31.64 7.67
C ALA A 348 0.34 -31.77 8.44
N VAL A 349 0.39 -32.28 9.68
CA VAL A 349 -0.76 -32.33 10.59
C VAL A 349 -1.31 -30.94 10.88
N LEU A 350 -0.44 -29.98 11.24
CA LEU A 350 -0.84 -28.60 11.53
C LEU A 350 -1.52 -27.94 10.32
N LYS A 351 -0.94 -28.10 9.12
CA LYS A 351 -1.52 -27.59 7.86
C LYS A 351 -2.90 -28.18 7.58
N ALA A 352 -3.05 -29.49 7.76
CA ALA A 352 -4.30 -30.19 7.50
C ALA A 352 -5.39 -29.79 8.50
N VAL A 353 -5.06 -29.73 9.79
CA VAL A 353 -5.98 -29.29 10.86
C VAL A 353 -6.41 -27.85 10.63
N ALA A 354 -5.48 -26.94 10.35
CA ALA A 354 -5.77 -25.54 10.05
C ALA A 354 -6.74 -25.39 8.86
N LYS A 355 -6.49 -26.12 7.77
CA LYS A 355 -7.36 -26.12 6.58
C LYS A 355 -8.76 -26.65 6.89
N ARG A 356 -8.88 -27.68 7.72
CA ARG A 356 -10.18 -28.24 8.16
C ARG A 356 -10.94 -27.25 9.03
N MET A 357 -10.27 -26.62 9.99
CA MET A 357 -10.90 -25.61 10.85
C MET A 357 -11.45 -24.44 10.03
N ARG A 358 -10.61 -23.86 9.16
CA ARG A 358 -11.00 -22.72 8.32
C ARG A 358 -12.19 -23.02 7.41
N LYS A 359 -12.31 -24.25 6.88
CA LYS A 359 -13.45 -24.67 6.04
C LYS A 359 -14.77 -24.80 6.80
N ASN A 360 -14.74 -24.93 8.13
CA ASN A 360 -15.92 -25.17 8.97
C ASN A 360 -16.37 -23.93 9.75
N LEU A 361 -15.76 -22.78 9.45
CA LEU A 361 -16.02 -21.48 10.05
C LEU A 361 -16.52 -20.49 8.98
N ARG A 362 -17.29 -19.49 9.40
CA ARG A 362 -17.82 -18.44 8.52
C ARG A 362 -16.72 -17.43 8.19
N SER A 363 -16.95 -16.60 7.17
CA SER A 363 -16.01 -15.53 6.81
C SER A 363 -15.80 -14.50 7.91
N VAL A 364 -16.80 -14.30 8.77
CA VAL A 364 -16.74 -13.39 9.92
C VAL A 364 -16.09 -14.01 11.16
N ASP A 365 -15.93 -15.33 11.20
CA ASP A 365 -15.32 -16.04 12.32
C ASP A 365 -13.79 -15.99 12.18
N LEU A 366 -13.08 -15.81 13.30
CA LEU A 366 -11.63 -15.84 13.31
C LEU A 366 -11.13 -17.23 13.72
N VAL A 367 -10.15 -17.75 12.99
CA VAL A 367 -9.29 -18.84 13.43
C VAL A 367 -7.82 -18.46 13.28
N ALA A 368 -7.06 -18.64 14.35
CA ALA A 368 -5.67 -18.26 14.44
C ALA A 368 -4.82 -19.37 15.06
N ARG A 369 -3.56 -19.49 14.63
CA ARG A 369 -2.57 -20.29 15.35
C ARG A 369 -2.03 -19.44 16.50
N PHE A 370 -2.36 -19.85 17.73
CA PHE A 370 -2.08 -19.10 18.95
C PHE A 370 -0.75 -19.51 19.61
N GLY A 371 -0.35 -20.77 19.40
CA GLY A 371 0.89 -21.38 19.89
C GLY A 371 1.42 -22.46 18.93
N GLY A 372 2.31 -23.33 19.42
CA GLY A 372 2.91 -24.39 18.60
C GLY A 372 1.85 -25.32 17.96
N GLU A 373 1.00 -25.92 18.80
CA GLU A 373 -0.11 -26.82 18.42
C GLU A 373 -1.48 -26.29 18.85
N GLU A 374 -1.53 -25.04 19.31
CA GLU A 374 -2.71 -24.38 19.88
C GLU A 374 -3.33 -23.41 18.87
N PHE A 375 -4.66 -23.44 18.76
CA PHE A 375 -5.45 -22.56 17.92
C PHE A 375 -6.48 -21.79 18.74
N LEU A 376 -6.69 -20.54 18.38
CA LEU A 376 -7.72 -19.68 18.94
C LEU A 376 -8.83 -19.46 17.91
N VAL A 377 -10.07 -19.66 18.32
CA VAL A 377 -11.25 -19.37 17.50
C VAL A 377 -12.12 -18.32 18.19
N VAL A 378 -12.54 -17.29 17.46
CA VAL A 378 -13.46 -16.25 17.93
C VAL A 378 -14.69 -16.25 17.03
N LEU A 379 -15.88 -16.39 17.63
CA LEU A 379 -17.17 -16.43 16.93
C LEU A 379 -18.05 -15.26 17.38
N PRO A 380 -18.06 -14.12 16.66
CA PRO A 380 -18.94 -13.00 16.95
C PRO A 380 -20.42 -13.41 16.84
N GLY A 381 -21.29 -12.86 17.69
CA GLY A 381 -22.74 -13.12 17.65
C GLY A 381 -23.15 -14.54 18.04
N THR A 382 -22.26 -15.31 18.67
CA THR A 382 -22.53 -16.69 19.09
C THR A 382 -22.80 -16.74 20.58
N ASN A 383 -23.97 -17.27 20.96
CA ASN A 383 -24.41 -17.44 22.35
C ASN A 383 -24.03 -18.85 22.87
N SER A 384 -24.38 -19.15 24.13
CA SER A 384 -24.07 -20.44 24.79
C SER A 384 -24.56 -21.66 24.02
N ASP A 385 -25.80 -21.60 23.55
CA ASP A 385 -26.46 -22.75 22.95
C ASP A 385 -25.82 -23.09 21.59
N LEU A 386 -25.44 -22.07 20.83
CA LEU A 386 -24.73 -22.22 19.56
C LEU A 386 -23.24 -22.52 19.74
N ALA A 387 -22.63 -22.10 20.85
CA ALA A 387 -21.21 -22.28 21.12
C ALA A 387 -20.83 -23.77 21.19
N GLU A 388 -21.59 -24.55 21.96
CA GLU A 388 -21.31 -25.97 22.15
C GLU A 388 -21.53 -26.76 20.85
N LEU A 389 -22.58 -26.43 20.09
CA LEU A 389 -22.84 -27.01 18.77
C LEU A 389 -21.71 -26.71 17.78
N ALA A 390 -21.25 -25.46 17.73
CA ALA A 390 -20.15 -25.03 16.87
C ALA A 390 -18.83 -25.72 17.25
N ALA A 391 -18.52 -25.82 18.55
CA ALA A 391 -17.34 -26.50 19.04
C ALA A 391 -17.35 -27.99 18.72
N ASN A 392 -18.47 -28.68 18.96
CA ASN A 392 -18.60 -30.11 18.65
C ASN A 392 -18.53 -30.38 17.15
N ARG A 393 -19.12 -29.51 16.33
CA ARG A 393 -18.97 -29.56 14.87
C ARG A 393 -17.51 -29.41 14.45
N LEU A 394 -16.81 -28.41 15.01
CA LEU A 394 -15.40 -28.17 14.70
C LEU A 394 -14.53 -29.36 15.11
N ARG A 395 -14.75 -29.92 16.31
CA ARG A 395 -14.08 -31.13 16.79
C ARG A 395 -14.30 -32.29 15.83
N SER A 396 -15.55 -32.68 15.58
CA SER A 396 -15.88 -33.81 14.70
C SER A 396 -15.25 -33.62 13.32
N ARG A 397 -15.50 -32.49 12.65
CA ARG A 397 -15.00 -32.23 11.29
C ARG A 397 -13.47 -32.19 11.19
N THR A 398 -12.79 -31.87 12.28
CA THR A 398 -11.33 -31.92 12.34
C THR A 398 -10.83 -33.37 12.46
N CYS A 399 -11.56 -34.24 13.17
CA CYS A 399 -11.18 -35.63 13.46
C CYS A 399 -11.75 -36.66 12.47
N ASP A 400 -12.83 -36.36 11.74
CA ASP A 400 -13.64 -37.35 10.98
C ASP A 400 -12.87 -38.08 9.86
N THR A 401 -11.73 -37.55 9.42
CA THR A 401 -10.95 -38.15 8.33
C THR A 401 -9.47 -38.27 8.72
N PRO A 402 -8.81 -39.41 8.47
CA PRO A 402 -7.37 -39.51 8.68
C PRO A 402 -6.62 -38.45 7.86
N ILE A 403 -5.57 -37.87 8.43
CA ILE A 403 -4.67 -36.96 7.72
C ILE A 403 -3.67 -37.81 6.93
N ARG A 404 -3.58 -37.59 5.61
CA ARG A 404 -2.57 -38.24 4.76
C ARG A 404 -1.25 -37.49 4.87
N LEU A 405 -0.19 -38.19 5.26
CA LEU A 405 1.17 -37.66 5.33
C LEU A 405 1.96 -37.99 4.04
N SER A 406 1.69 -39.16 3.45
CA SER A 406 2.19 -39.65 2.16
C SER A 406 1.15 -40.60 1.54
N ASP A 407 1.44 -41.18 0.37
CA ASP A 407 0.50 -42.08 -0.32
C ASP A 407 0.10 -43.30 0.53
N ASP A 408 1.04 -43.84 1.31
CA ASP A 408 0.83 -45.03 2.15
C ASP A 408 0.61 -44.74 3.64
N GLN A 409 0.81 -43.50 4.10
CA GLN A 409 0.74 -43.16 5.53
C GLN A 409 -0.43 -42.23 5.88
N LYS A 410 -1.30 -42.72 6.77
CA LYS A 410 -2.44 -41.98 7.33
C LYS A 410 -2.35 -41.95 8.85
N ILE A 411 -2.70 -40.82 9.44
CA ILE A 411 -2.74 -40.64 10.89
C ILE A 411 -4.10 -40.12 11.33
N ASP A 412 -4.65 -40.73 12.37
CA ASP A 412 -5.83 -40.21 13.07
C ASP A 412 -5.39 -39.20 14.12
N VAL A 413 -6.02 -38.04 14.07
CA VAL A 413 -5.70 -36.93 14.96
C VAL A 413 -6.99 -36.47 15.61
N THR A 414 -6.92 -36.22 16.91
CA THR A 414 -8.02 -35.68 17.69
C THR A 414 -7.67 -34.32 18.25
N VAL A 415 -8.69 -33.53 18.59
CA VAL A 415 -8.52 -32.22 19.20
C VAL A 415 -9.37 -32.10 20.46
N SER A 416 -8.81 -31.44 21.46
CA SER A 416 -9.53 -31.01 22.66
C SER A 416 -9.87 -29.53 22.54
N ILE A 417 -11.07 -29.15 22.98
CA ILE A 417 -11.57 -27.77 22.85
C ILE A 417 -12.08 -27.26 24.21
N GLY A 418 -11.55 -26.13 24.66
CA GLY A 418 -12.09 -25.35 25.77
C GLY A 418 -12.87 -24.15 25.27
N VAL A 419 -14.12 -24.00 25.71
CA VAL A 419 -15.03 -22.96 25.21
C VAL A 419 -15.38 -21.98 26.32
N THR A 420 -15.33 -20.69 26.03
CA THR A 420 -15.90 -19.66 26.87
C THR A 420 -16.82 -18.76 26.05
N VAL A 421 -17.91 -18.32 26.66
CA VAL A 421 -18.88 -17.43 26.02
C VAL A 421 -18.84 -16.13 26.80
N SER A 422 -18.88 -15.00 26.11
CA SER A 422 -19.01 -13.70 26.77
C SER A 422 -20.36 -13.64 27.50
N GLY A 423 -20.37 -13.99 28.79
CA GLY A 423 -21.59 -14.16 29.56
C GLY A 423 -22.16 -12.85 30.12
N LEU A 424 -23.38 -12.50 29.69
CA LEU A 424 -24.59 -12.50 30.53
C LEU A 424 -24.56 -11.77 31.90
N ARG A 425 -23.89 -10.62 31.98
CA ARG A 425 -24.36 -9.45 32.74
C ARG A 425 -24.01 -8.20 31.94
N PRO A 426 -24.84 -7.14 31.95
CA PRO A 426 -24.37 -5.87 31.44
C PRO A 426 -23.09 -5.51 32.20
N LEU A 427 -22.02 -5.16 31.48
CA LEU A 427 -20.81 -4.53 32.04
C LEU A 427 -21.13 -3.24 32.86
N ALA A 428 -22.41 -2.83 32.91
CA ALA A 428 -22.95 -1.70 33.63
C ALA A 428 -23.01 -1.84 35.17
N GLU A 429 -22.95 -3.03 35.77
CA GLU A 429 -23.05 -3.13 37.25
C GLU A 429 -21.73 -2.91 38.01
N ARG A 430 -20.64 -2.51 37.33
CA ARG A 430 -19.39 -2.15 38.01
C ARG A 430 -18.88 -0.73 37.80
N HIS A 431 -19.60 0.13 37.08
CA HIS A 431 -19.22 1.54 36.94
C HIS A 431 -20.43 2.48 36.93
N ALA A 432 -21.30 2.41 37.94
CA ALA A 432 -22.29 3.47 38.13
C ALA A 432 -21.67 4.84 38.52
N ASN A 433 -20.35 4.93 38.72
CA ASN A 433 -19.68 6.15 39.20
C ASN A 433 -18.39 6.55 38.43
N CYS A 434 -18.27 6.29 37.13
CA CYS A 434 -17.14 6.83 36.36
C CYS A 434 -17.62 7.62 35.13
N ALA A 435 -17.38 8.94 35.17
CA ALA A 435 -17.53 9.87 34.06
C ALA A 435 -16.71 9.45 32.83
N PRO A 436 -17.07 9.90 31.60
CA PRO A 436 -16.36 9.51 30.40
C PRO A 436 -14.99 10.20 30.38
N SER A 437 -13.91 9.44 30.57
CA SER A 437 -12.55 9.97 30.41
C SER A 437 -11.62 9.00 29.69
N THR A 438 -11.15 9.45 28.52
CA THR A 438 -9.88 9.13 27.85
C THR A 438 -9.62 7.68 27.36
N ASP A 439 -9.33 7.56 26.05
CA ASP A 439 -9.03 6.32 25.31
C ASP A 439 -7.99 5.38 25.96
N ARG A 440 -7.06 5.92 26.78
CA ARG A 440 -6.03 5.12 27.46
C ARG A 440 -6.56 4.26 28.62
N ILE A 441 -7.68 4.63 29.24
CA ILE A 441 -8.29 3.87 30.36
C ILE A 441 -9.16 2.73 29.80
N ALA A 442 -9.89 2.98 28.72
CA ALA A 442 -10.69 1.99 28.00
C ALA A 442 -9.82 0.83 27.49
N ALA A 443 -8.70 1.14 26.82
CA ALA A 443 -7.78 0.12 26.30
C ALA A 443 -7.18 -0.80 27.39
N LYS A 444 -6.90 -0.27 28.59
CA LYS A 444 -6.45 -1.07 29.75
C LYS A 444 -7.56 -1.98 30.30
N SER A 445 -8.82 -1.55 30.23
CA SER A 445 -9.98 -2.35 30.64
C SER A 445 -10.20 -3.54 29.68
N THR A 446 -10.22 -3.28 28.37
CA THR A 446 -10.43 -4.32 27.33
C THR A 446 -9.38 -5.41 27.40
N LYS A 447 -8.10 -5.06 27.56
CA LYS A 447 -7.01 -6.05 27.68
C LYS A 447 -7.16 -6.96 28.91
N ARG A 448 -7.68 -6.45 30.04
CA ARG A 448 -7.96 -7.28 31.23
C ARG A 448 -9.11 -8.26 30.98
N VAL A 449 -10.15 -7.83 30.28
CA VAL A 449 -11.28 -8.68 29.90
C VAL A 449 -10.83 -9.78 28.94
N ALA A 450 -10.07 -9.44 27.90
CA ALA A 450 -9.52 -10.40 26.94
C ALA A 450 -8.68 -11.48 27.64
N ASN A 451 -7.75 -11.08 28.52
CA ASN A 451 -6.93 -12.01 29.29
C ASN A 451 -7.75 -12.92 30.21
N ARG A 452 -8.84 -12.43 30.79
CA ARG A 452 -9.74 -13.24 31.62
C ARG A 452 -10.43 -14.30 30.77
N LEU A 453 -10.98 -13.93 29.62
CA LEU A 453 -11.66 -14.86 28.71
C LEU A 453 -10.70 -15.93 28.19
N LEU A 454 -9.49 -15.54 27.78
CA LEU A 454 -8.46 -16.49 27.35
C LEU A 454 -8.13 -17.50 28.46
N ARG A 455 -7.96 -17.06 29.72
CA ARG A 455 -7.74 -17.96 30.85
C ARG A 455 -8.90 -18.90 31.13
N MET A 456 -10.14 -18.45 30.91
CA MET A 456 -11.33 -19.30 31.08
C MET A 456 -11.40 -20.38 30.00
N ALA A 457 -11.14 -20.02 28.74
CA ALA A 457 -11.06 -21.00 27.64
C ALA A 457 -9.92 -21.99 27.85
N ASP A 458 -8.75 -21.52 28.29
CA ASP A 458 -7.58 -22.34 28.59
C ASP A 458 -7.84 -23.32 29.75
N SER A 459 -8.45 -22.86 30.84
CA SER A 459 -8.83 -23.73 31.95
C SER A 459 -9.85 -24.81 31.53
N ALA A 460 -10.78 -24.48 30.63
CA ALA A 460 -11.72 -25.45 30.08
C ALA A 460 -11.01 -26.47 29.18
N LEU A 461 -10.05 -26.01 28.36
CA LEU A 461 -9.23 -26.89 27.53
C LEU A 461 -8.39 -27.85 28.39
N TYR A 462 -7.84 -27.36 29.50
CA TYR A 462 -7.12 -28.20 30.45
C TYR A 462 -8.03 -29.29 31.04
N ALA A 463 -9.28 -28.95 31.41
CA ALA A 463 -10.26 -29.93 31.85
C ALA A 463 -10.58 -30.96 30.75
N ALA A 464 -10.69 -30.54 29.49
CA ALA A 464 -10.94 -31.44 28.35
C ALA A 464 -9.82 -32.47 28.21
N LYS A 465 -8.57 -32.02 28.34
CA LYS A 465 -7.39 -32.89 28.32
C LYS A 465 -7.36 -33.86 29.50
N ALA A 466 -7.69 -33.40 30.70
CA ALA A 466 -7.71 -34.22 31.92
C ALA A 466 -8.83 -35.28 31.90
N SER A 467 -9.98 -34.95 31.30
CA SER A 467 -11.14 -35.84 31.19
C SER A 467 -11.02 -36.88 30.06
N GLY A 468 -9.84 -37.07 29.48
CA GLY A 468 -9.58 -38.11 28.48
C GLY A 468 -9.54 -37.63 27.02
N ARG A 469 -9.38 -36.31 26.78
CA ARG A 469 -9.16 -35.71 25.45
C ARG A 469 -10.32 -35.92 24.47
N ASN A 470 -10.13 -35.51 23.20
CA ASN A 470 -11.10 -35.61 22.11
C ASN A 470 -12.52 -35.15 22.48
N ARG A 471 -12.62 -34.02 23.18
CA ARG A 471 -13.89 -33.51 23.72
C ARG A 471 -13.91 -32.00 23.79
N VAL A 472 -15.12 -31.50 24.01
CA VAL A 472 -15.41 -30.09 24.26
C VAL A 472 -15.73 -29.94 25.73
N GLU A 473 -15.13 -28.97 26.40
CA GLU A 473 -15.50 -28.56 27.75
C GLU A 473 -15.87 -27.07 27.77
N MET A 474 -16.96 -26.74 28.45
CA MET A 474 -17.41 -25.36 28.64
C MET A 474 -16.79 -24.79 29.92
N ALA A 475 -16.32 -23.55 29.88
CA ALA A 475 -15.78 -22.87 31.06
C ALA A 475 -16.88 -22.67 32.12
N VAL A 476 -16.67 -23.25 33.30
CA VAL A 476 -17.58 -23.10 34.44
C VAL A 476 -17.40 -21.72 35.05
N ASN A 477 -18.42 -20.87 34.97
CA ASN A 477 -18.46 -19.64 35.76
C ASN A 477 -18.67 -20.04 37.23
N ARG A 478 -17.60 -20.14 38.01
CA ARG A 478 -17.74 -20.12 39.46
C ARG A 478 -18.23 -18.72 39.84
N ALA A 479 -19.46 -18.69 40.37
CA ALA A 479 -20.16 -17.49 40.83
C ALA A 479 -19.36 -16.74 41.90
#